data_AF-A0A328AIZ6-F1
#
_entry.id   AF-A0A328AIZ6-F1
#
_cell.length_a   1.000
_cell.length_b   1.000
_cell.length_c   1.000
_cell.angle_alpha   90.00
_cell.angle_beta   90.00
_cell.angle_gamma   90.00
#
_symmetry.space_group_name_H-M   'P 1'
#
loop_
_entity.id
_entity.type
_entity.pdbx_description
1 polymer ?
#
loop_
_entity_poly.entity_id
_entity_poly.type
_entity_poly.pdbx_seq_one_letter_code
_entity_poly.pdbx_strand_id
1 'polypeptide(L)'
;MGAPNPDRVSLRARYGQGRTVAEMARAGWEVISCCERCGLMMRVDLKLIAFVRGPNVSLWNRKARCRRLLCHGVVTFHAKAPGMPGHEPLTIDPRVRDDRPSWVERRLAGRRGAGQSEAD
;
A
#
# COMPACT_ATOMS: atom_id res chain seq x y z
N MET A 1 2.62 14.38 18.02
CA MET A 1 1.91 14.69 16.76
C MET A 1 1.25 13.43 16.23
N GLY A 2 -0.09 13.37 16.17
CA GLY A 2 -0.81 12.19 15.71
C GLY A 2 -0.82 12.09 14.19
N ALA A 3 -0.54 10.89 13.66
CA ALA A 3 -0.72 10.61 12.24
C ALA A 3 -2.14 11.00 11.76
N PRO A 4 -2.33 11.38 10.49
CA PRO A 4 -3.66 11.59 9.94
C PRO A 4 -4.55 10.38 10.25
N ASN A 5 -5.83 10.60 10.58
CA ASN A 5 -6.76 9.49 10.79
C ASN A 5 -6.65 8.52 9.59
N PRO A 6 -6.27 7.25 9.80
CA PRO A 6 -6.04 6.26 8.74
C PRO A 6 -7.25 6.08 7.80
N ASP A 7 -8.46 6.36 8.30
CA ASP A 7 -9.71 6.31 7.53
C ASP A 7 -9.87 7.48 6.55
N ARG A 8 -9.07 8.55 6.69
CA ARG A 8 -9.11 9.75 5.83
C ARG A 8 -8.02 9.77 4.74
N VAL A 9 -7.17 8.75 4.68
CA VAL A 9 -6.10 8.66 3.68
C VAL A 9 -6.68 8.01 2.42
N SER A 10 -6.74 8.76 1.30
CA SER A 10 -7.23 8.18 0.05
C SER A 10 -6.31 7.09 -0.46
N LEU A 11 -6.89 6.19 -1.26
CA LEU A 11 -6.16 5.11 -1.90
C LEU A 11 -5.03 5.62 -2.82
N ARG A 12 -5.21 6.78 -3.47
CA ARG A 12 -4.15 7.44 -4.25
C ARG A 12 -3.03 8.03 -3.37
N ALA A 13 -3.37 8.55 -2.19
CA ALA A 13 -2.36 8.97 -1.22
C ALA A 13 -1.57 7.77 -0.69
N ARG A 14 -2.22 6.62 -0.48
CA ARG A 14 -1.55 5.35 -0.15
C ARG A 14 -0.64 4.88 -1.29
N TYR A 15 -1.11 4.96 -2.54
CA TYR A 15 -0.28 4.65 -3.71
C TYR A 15 1.01 5.48 -3.76
N GLY A 16 0.94 6.77 -3.43
CA GLY A 16 2.12 7.64 -3.37
C GLY A 16 3.11 7.32 -2.25
N GLN A 17 2.67 6.65 -1.17
CA GLN A 17 3.53 6.28 -0.03
C GLN A 17 4.21 4.91 -0.19
N GLY A 18 3.62 4.02 -0.99
CA GLY A 18 4.11 2.66 -1.20
C GLY A 18 3.93 2.24 -2.64
N ARG A 19 4.49 2.98 -3.60
CA ARG A 19 4.37 2.67 -5.03
C ARG A 19 5.17 1.42 -5.38
N THR A 20 6.34 1.28 -4.75
CA THR A 20 7.29 0.19 -4.97
C THR A 20 7.42 -0.72 -3.74
N VAL A 21 7.85 -1.96 -3.97
CA VAL A 21 8.11 -2.93 -2.89
C VAL A 21 9.16 -2.41 -1.91
N ALA A 22 10.20 -1.71 -2.39
CA ALA A 22 11.21 -1.12 -1.52
C ALA A 22 10.67 0.03 -0.65
N GLU A 23 9.76 0.86 -1.18
CA GLU A 23 9.06 1.87 -0.37
C GLU A 23 8.18 1.22 0.68
N MET A 24 7.37 0.22 0.30
CA MET A 24 6.52 -0.53 1.22
C MET A 24 7.34 -1.15 2.36
N ALA A 25 8.47 -1.78 2.03
CA ALA A 25 9.36 -2.40 3.03
C ALA A 25 9.97 -1.37 3.98
N ARG A 26 10.47 -0.23 3.46
CA ARG A 26 11.03 0.86 4.28
C ARG A 26 9.97 1.51 5.17
N ALA A 27 8.76 1.67 4.66
CA ALA A 27 7.64 2.25 5.37
C ALA A 27 6.94 1.25 6.32
N GLY A 28 7.43 0.01 6.44
CA GLY A 28 6.89 -0.98 7.38
C GLY A 28 5.49 -1.48 7.03
N TRP A 29 5.17 -1.60 5.74
CA TRP A 29 3.89 -2.13 5.29
C TRP A 29 3.83 -3.64 5.47
N GLU A 30 2.68 -4.14 5.91
CA GLU A 30 2.36 -5.57 5.87
C GLU A 30 1.62 -5.87 4.59
N VAL A 31 2.05 -6.90 3.85
CA VAL A 31 1.40 -7.33 2.61
C VAL A 31 1.05 -8.79 2.71
N ILE A 32 -0.16 -9.13 2.29
CA ILE A 32 -0.65 -10.50 2.16
C ILE A 32 -1.13 -10.74 0.72
N SER A 33 -1.06 -11.99 0.28
CA SER A 33 -1.74 -12.44 -0.93
C SER A 33 -2.97 -13.24 -0.53
N CYS A 34 -4.13 -12.92 -1.10
CA CYS A 34 -5.38 -13.64 -0.91
C CYS A 34 -5.85 -14.27 -2.23
N CYS A 35 -6.06 -15.59 -2.25
CA CYS A 35 -6.60 -16.28 -3.41
C CYS A 35 -8.11 -16.08 -3.53
N GLU A 36 -8.55 -15.57 -4.67
CA GLU A 36 -9.98 -15.29 -4.94
C GLU A 36 -10.82 -16.57 -5.07
N ARG A 37 -10.17 -17.72 -5.33
CA ARG A 37 -10.86 -19.01 -5.52
C ARG A 37 -10.93 -19.87 -4.26
N CYS A 38 -9.82 -19.99 -3.53
CA CYS A 38 -9.73 -20.92 -2.39
C CYS A 38 -9.54 -20.23 -1.04
N GLY A 39 -9.49 -18.90 -1.00
CA GLY A 39 -9.34 -18.13 0.23
C GLY A 39 -7.97 -18.24 0.91
N LEU A 40 -7.00 -18.94 0.31
CA LEU A 40 -5.66 -19.05 0.88
C LEU A 40 -5.05 -17.66 1.05
N MET A 41 -4.72 -17.32 2.29
CA MET A 41 -3.98 -16.12 2.65
C MET A 41 -2.53 -16.49 2.98
N MET A 42 -1.58 -15.73 2.44
CA MET A 42 -0.17 -15.90 2.76
C MET A 42 0.46 -14.53 2.99
N ARG A 43 1.38 -14.46 3.96
CA ARG A 43 2.21 -13.27 4.14
C ARG A 43 3.22 -13.16 3.01
N VAL A 44 3.37 -11.95 2.49
CA VAL A 44 4.33 -11.64 1.43
C VAL A 44 5.61 -11.09 2.06
N ASP A 45 6.74 -11.70 1.72
CA ASP A 45 8.05 -11.15 2.07
C ASP A 45 8.48 -10.11 1.02
N LEU A 46 8.38 -8.84 1.40
CA LEU A 46 8.75 -7.72 0.54
C LEU A 46 10.26 -7.68 0.27
N LYS A 47 11.11 -8.10 1.21
CA LYS A 47 12.56 -8.12 1.01
C LYS A 47 12.93 -9.17 -0.02
N LEU A 48 12.31 -10.35 0.05
CA LEU A 48 12.50 -11.41 -0.94
C LEU A 48 12.02 -10.97 -2.33
N ILE A 49 10.87 -10.30 -2.43
CA ILE A 49 10.42 -9.79 -3.73
C ILE A 49 11.38 -8.74 -4.29
N ALA A 50 11.82 -7.79 -3.45
CA ALA A 50 12.80 -6.78 -3.87
C ALA A 50 14.11 -7.42 -4.34
N PHE A 51 14.55 -8.49 -3.69
CA PHE A 51 15.74 -9.26 -4.08
C PHE A 51 15.56 -9.98 -5.42
N VAL A 52 14.46 -10.71 -5.60
CA VAL A 52 14.25 -11.58 -6.79
C VAL A 52 13.81 -10.79 -8.03
N ARG A 53 12.98 -9.76 -7.85
CA ARG A 53 12.36 -9.02 -8.96
C ARG A 53 12.86 -7.58 -9.11
N GLY A 54 13.63 -7.10 -8.14
CA GLY A 54 14.11 -5.73 -8.07
C GLY A 54 13.27 -4.84 -7.15
N PRO A 55 13.88 -3.80 -6.55
CA PRO A 55 13.25 -2.95 -5.54
C PRO A 55 12.11 -2.07 -6.09
N ASN A 56 12.16 -1.73 -7.38
CA ASN A 56 11.23 -0.81 -8.03
C ASN A 56 9.93 -1.47 -8.52
N VAL A 57 9.76 -2.77 -8.27
CA VAL A 57 8.55 -3.49 -8.66
C VAL A 57 7.35 -2.97 -7.88
N SER A 58 6.22 -2.83 -8.58
CA SER A 58 4.93 -2.51 -7.96
C SER A 58 4.07 -3.77 -7.80
N LEU A 59 3.40 -3.85 -6.65
CA LEU A 59 2.38 -4.88 -6.36
C LEU A 59 0.95 -4.39 -6.64
N TRP A 60 0.78 -3.08 -6.91
CA TRP A 60 -0.50 -2.49 -7.25
C TRP A 60 -1.05 -3.06 -8.56
N ASN A 61 -2.34 -3.42 -8.57
CA ASN A 61 -3.05 -4.07 -9.67
C ASN A 61 -2.41 -5.38 -10.16
N ARG A 62 -1.44 -5.93 -9.41
CA ARG A 62 -0.74 -7.13 -9.83
C ARG A 62 -1.53 -8.36 -9.40
N LYS A 63 -1.60 -9.33 -10.30
CA LYS A 63 -2.15 -10.66 -10.03
C LYS A 63 -1.02 -11.69 -10.11
N ALA A 64 -1.14 -12.75 -9.32
CA ALA A 64 -0.27 -13.92 -9.42
C ALA A 64 -1.11 -15.19 -9.33
N ARG A 65 -0.55 -16.35 -9.69
CA ARG A 65 -1.25 -17.63 -9.51
C ARG A 65 -1.24 -18.05 -8.04
N CYS A 66 -2.29 -18.74 -7.62
CA CYS A 66 -2.34 -19.40 -6.33
C CYS A 66 -1.19 -20.42 -6.20
N ARG A 67 -0.57 -20.47 -5.02
CA ARG A 67 0.48 -21.45 -4.71
C ARG A 67 -0.05 -22.75 -4.09
N ARG A 68 -1.34 -22.81 -3.76
CA ARG A 68 -1.97 -24.06 -3.30
C ARG A 68 -1.92 -25.08 -4.44
N LEU A 69 -1.43 -26.28 -4.13
CA LEU A 69 -1.42 -27.40 -5.08
C LEU A 69 -2.84 -27.62 -5.64
N LEU A 70 -2.92 -27.84 -6.95
CA LEU A 70 -4.17 -28.06 -7.69
C LEU A 70 -5.17 -26.89 -7.67
N CYS A 71 -4.78 -25.71 -7.18
CA CYS A 71 -5.60 -24.51 -7.27
C CYS A 71 -5.20 -23.69 -8.51
N HIS A 72 -6.13 -23.56 -9.45
CA HIS A 72 -5.97 -22.71 -10.64
C HIS A 72 -6.43 -21.26 -10.41
N GLY A 73 -6.59 -20.84 -9.15
CA GLY A 73 -7.03 -19.49 -8.80
C GLY A 73 -5.94 -18.44 -8.99
N VAL A 74 -6.36 -17.17 -8.98
CA VAL A 74 -5.49 -16.00 -8.94
C VAL A 74 -5.50 -15.39 -7.55
N VAL A 75 -4.39 -14.75 -7.18
CA VAL A 75 -4.26 -14.01 -5.93
C VAL A 75 -4.28 -12.51 -6.17
N THR A 76 -4.95 -11.81 -5.26
CA THR A 76 -4.88 -10.36 -5.10
C THR A 76 -3.98 -10.04 -3.93
N PHE A 77 -3.14 -9.01 -4.08
CA PHE A 77 -2.35 -8.50 -2.98
C PHE A 77 -3.15 -7.51 -2.17
N HIS A 78 -3.11 -7.65 -0.86
CA HIS A 78 -3.68 -6.70 0.08
C HIS A 78 -2.56 -6.17 0.97
N ALA A 79 -2.65 -4.90 1.36
CA ALA A 79 -1.66 -4.29 2.21
C ALA A 79 -2.28 -3.52 3.37
N LYS A 80 -1.52 -3.44 4.45
CA LYS A 80 -1.79 -2.66 5.63
C LYS A 80 -0.58 -1.78 5.89
N ALA A 81 -0.73 -0.47 5.67
CA ALA A 81 0.26 0.51 6.08
C ALA A 81 0.22 0.68 7.62
N PRO A 82 1.32 1.18 8.24
CA PRO A 82 1.30 1.50 9.66
C PRO A 82 0.13 2.41 10.03
N GLY A 83 -0.58 2.05 11.10
CA GLY A 83 -1.75 2.79 11.58
C GLY A 83 -3.06 2.46 10.86
N MET A 84 -3.09 1.61 9.82
CA MET A 84 -4.35 1.16 9.23
C MET A 84 -5.07 0.13 10.10
N PRO A 85 -6.42 0.13 10.12
CA PRO A 85 -7.20 -0.85 10.87
C PRO A 85 -7.13 -2.26 10.28
N GLY A 86 -6.88 -2.39 8.97
CA GLY A 86 -6.90 -3.69 8.29
C GLY A 86 -6.14 -3.70 6.96
N HIS A 87 -6.15 -4.86 6.29
CA HIS A 87 -5.56 -5.06 4.98
C HIS A 87 -6.56 -4.66 3.89
N GLU A 88 -6.19 -3.69 3.05
CA GLU A 88 -6.98 -3.25 1.89
C GLU A 88 -6.37 -3.83 0.60
N PRO A 89 -7.18 -4.14 -0.43
CA PRO A 89 -6.65 -4.59 -1.70
C PRO A 89 -5.77 -3.52 -2.35
N LEU A 90 -4.60 -3.93 -2.85
CA LEU A 90 -3.70 -3.08 -3.63
C LEU A 90 -4.22 -2.92 -5.06
N THR A 91 -5.42 -2.37 -5.20
CA THR A 91 -6.07 -2.11 -6.49
C THR A 91 -6.24 -0.60 -6.63
N ILE A 92 -5.66 -0.02 -7.67
CA ILE A 92 -5.86 1.38 -8.03
C ILE A 92 -6.48 1.45 -9.42
N ASP A 93 -7.70 1.98 -9.54
CA ASP A 93 -8.26 2.26 -10.86
C ASP A 93 -7.70 3.61 -11.36
N PRO A 94 -6.87 3.62 -12.43
CA PRO A 94 -6.32 4.85 -12.96
C PRO A 94 -7.39 5.80 -13.54
N ARG A 95 -8.61 5.31 -13.80
CA ARG A 95 -9.73 6.12 -14.31
C ARG A 95 -10.47 6.87 -13.22
N VAL A 96 -10.38 6.40 -11.97
CA VAL A 96 -10.99 7.08 -10.83
C VAL A 96 -10.10 8.26 -10.47
N ARG A 97 -10.59 9.48 -10.73
CA ARG A 97 -9.94 10.70 -10.25
C ARG A 97 -10.04 10.76 -8.72
N ASP A 98 -8.99 11.27 -8.10
CA ASP A 98 -9.02 11.53 -6.65
C ASP A 98 -9.69 12.89 -6.48
N ASP A 99 -11.01 12.88 -6.39
CA ASP A 99 -11.85 14.09 -6.44
C ASP A 99 -11.80 14.92 -5.15
N ARG A 100 -10.80 14.69 -4.30
CA ARG A 100 -10.70 15.38 -3.02
C ARG A 100 -10.47 16.88 -3.29
N PRO A 101 -11.29 17.76 -2.69
CA PRO A 101 -11.11 19.19 -2.84
C PRO A 101 -9.73 19.65 -2.35
N SER A 102 -9.14 20.64 -3.01
CA SER A 102 -7.81 21.19 -2.69
C SER A 102 -7.66 21.71 -1.26
N TRP A 103 -8.76 22.05 -0.57
CA TRP A 103 -8.72 22.42 0.85
C TRP A 103 -8.43 21.20 1.76
N VAL A 104 -8.83 19.99 1.36
CA VAL A 104 -8.50 18.73 2.05
C VAL A 104 -6.99 18.48 1.93
N GLU A 105 -6.42 18.67 0.74
CA GLU A 105 -4.98 18.54 0.51
C GLU A 105 -4.17 19.56 1.31
N ARG A 106 -4.57 20.85 1.29
CA ARG A 106 -3.93 21.91 2.09
C ARG A 106 -3.96 21.62 3.59
N ARG A 107 -5.07 21.07 4.10
CA ARG A 107 -5.20 20.68 5.51
C ARG A 107 -4.30 19.49 5.88
N LEU A 108 -4.10 18.55 4.96
CA LEU A 108 -3.18 17.43 5.14
C LEU A 108 -1.71 17.85 5.01
N ALA A 109 -1.40 18.78 4.11
CA ALA A 109 -0.06 19.34 3.90
C ALA A 109 0.38 20.26 5.05
N GLY A 110 -0.53 21.08 5.59
CA GLY A 110 -0.26 21.98 6.71
C GLY A 110 0.16 21.29 8.00
N ARG A 111 -0.12 19.98 8.16
CA ARG A 111 0.40 19.19 9.30
C ARG A 111 1.84 18.71 9.14
N ARG A 112 2.42 18.78 7.93
CA ARG A 112 3.84 18.43 7.69
C ARG A 112 4.81 19.59 7.89
N GLY A 113 4.31 20.83 7.99
CA GLY A 113 5.14 22.05 8.06
C GLY A 113 5.50 22.55 9.47
N ALA A 114 4.94 21.98 10.54
CA ALA A 114 5.13 22.48 11.91
C ALA A 114 6.32 21.85 12.66
N GLY A 115 7.33 21.34 11.96
CA GLY A 115 8.45 20.63 12.58
C GLY A 115 9.78 20.66 11.81
N GLN A 116 9.97 21.60 10.89
CA GLN A 116 11.27 21.84 10.23
C GLN A 116 11.67 23.31 10.36
N SER A 117 12.06 23.69 11.57
CA SER A 117 12.86 24.89 11.84
C SER A 117 13.41 24.79 13.27
N GLU A 118 14.68 24.36 13.40
CA GLU A 118 15.68 24.78 14.41
C GLU A 118 16.78 23.71 14.51
N ALA A 119 17.85 23.91 13.74
CA ALA A 119 19.21 23.52 14.07
C ALA A 119 20.15 24.26 13.10
N ASP A 120 20.33 25.56 13.35
CA ASP A 120 21.64 26.26 13.40
C ASP A 120 21.45 27.64 14.03
#